data_AF-A0A6A3LBZ0-F1
#
_entry.id   AF-A0A6A3LBZ0-F1
#
_cell.length_a   1.000
_cell.length_b   1.000
_cell.length_c   1.000
_cell.angle_alpha   90.00
_cell.angle_beta   90.00
_cell.angle_gamma   90.00
#
_symmetry.space_group_name_H-M   'P 1'
#
loop_
_entity.id
_entity.type
_entity.pdbx_description
1 polymer ?
#
loop_
_entity_poly.entity_id
_entity_poly.type
_entity_poly.pdbx_seq_one_letter_code
_entity_poly.pdbx_strand_id
1 'polypeptide(L)'
;MNEHDVAVPCLEVGDLLTAVRLVTSECLPVHALPHVVAAINAFLDCVDLWTLPDAVKLGSERLVDRVMAKVDADSTLTGEDKLELYHRALMRPAAMGNLPIVQRLHGHNPDAMGINVAVYAAMSGDLPLLKWLSLKTPEMFTHPLYPVEHVAFDIAAARGDFETVQWLVATFTDTAWSLAPAALGGNLELVKWLHEHANIDEMQRNRTGESMVGFILAVGHRHFFGELLDDKRKVLDNLKRGSRGGRTPSTTAAMDAAASKGHLHVLQWLSANRQEGFSAVTVKRALKGGHLHVLAWLSKKHFTELLWDKSAPRQWWSHRKLQRRQPQVKNVL
;
A
#
# COMPACT_ATOMS: atom_id res chain seq x y z
N MET A 1 65.43 5.53 -0.92
CA MET A 1 64.84 5.11 -2.21
C MET A 1 64.01 3.87 -1.94
N ASN A 2 62.69 4.05 -1.96
CA ASN A 2 61.67 3.10 -2.42
C ASN A 2 60.34 3.83 -2.25
N GLU A 3 60.08 4.72 -3.21
CA GLU A 3 58.73 5.19 -3.47
C GLU A 3 57.94 3.96 -3.93
N HIS A 4 57.03 3.50 -3.08
CA HIS A 4 56.03 2.56 -3.50
C HIS A 4 55.15 3.28 -4.51
N ASP A 5 55.27 2.90 -5.79
CA ASP A 5 54.29 3.14 -6.83
C ASP A 5 52.93 2.60 -6.35
N VAL A 6 52.17 3.45 -5.67
CA VAL A 6 50.75 3.23 -5.44
C VAL A 6 50.10 3.53 -6.78
N ALA A 7 49.87 2.48 -7.58
CA ALA A 7 49.13 2.57 -8.82
C ALA A 7 47.78 3.26 -8.54
N VAL A 8 47.64 4.52 -8.95
CA VAL A 8 46.38 5.25 -8.84
C VAL A 8 45.42 4.55 -9.79
N PRO A 9 44.31 3.97 -9.32
CA PRO A 9 43.37 3.29 -10.20
C PRO A 9 42.88 4.30 -11.24
N CYS A 10 42.96 3.92 -12.52
CA CYS A 10 42.49 4.75 -13.61
C CYS A 10 40.97 4.87 -13.48
N LEU A 11 40.49 5.98 -12.89
CA LEU A 11 39.07 6.27 -12.76
C LEU A 11 38.45 6.36 -14.17
N GLU A 12 37.50 5.49 -14.46
CA GLU A 12 36.76 5.58 -15.72
C GLU A 12 35.84 6.81 -15.70
N VAL A 13 35.42 7.29 -16.87
CA VAL A 13 34.54 8.47 -17.00
C VAL A 13 33.19 8.28 -16.26
N GLY A 14 32.82 7.03 -15.97
CA GLY A 14 31.65 6.66 -15.17
C GLY A 14 31.81 6.91 -13.65
N ASP A 15 33.04 6.89 -13.14
CA ASP A 15 33.37 6.95 -11.70
C ASP A 15 33.50 8.39 -11.17
N LEU A 16 33.53 9.36 -12.08
CA LEU A 16 33.63 10.77 -11.73
C LEU A 16 32.24 11.36 -11.42
N LEU A 17 32.15 12.08 -10.30
CA LEU A 17 30.99 12.90 -9.98
C LEU A 17 30.72 13.90 -11.10
N THR A 18 29.45 14.15 -11.41
CA THR A 18 29.07 15.07 -12.50
C THR A 18 29.67 16.47 -12.33
N ALA A 19 29.79 16.95 -11.09
CA ALA A 19 30.45 18.21 -10.77
C ALA A 19 31.95 18.18 -11.13
N VAL A 20 32.64 17.07 -10.86
CA VAL A 20 34.04 16.88 -11.22
C VAL A 20 34.18 16.84 -12.74
N ARG A 21 33.28 16.14 -13.45
CA ARG A 21 33.27 16.12 -14.93
C ARG A 21 33.07 17.51 -15.53
N LEU A 22 32.20 18.32 -14.94
CA LEU A 22 31.98 19.70 -15.38
C LEU A 22 33.25 20.55 -15.16
N VAL A 23 33.84 20.47 -13.96
CA VAL A 23 35.06 21.21 -13.63
C VAL A 23 36.25 20.75 -14.48
N THR A 24 36.38 19.45 -14.78
CA THR A 24 37.47 18.95 -15.61
C THR A 24 37.29 19.30 -17.09
N SER A 25 36.06 19.34 -17.60
CA SER A 25 35.79 19.72 -18.99
C SER A 25 35.89 21.23 -19.24
N GLU A 26 35.42 22.06 -18.32
CA GLU A 26 35.41 23.53 -18.48
C GLU A 26 36.71 24.19 -18.02
N CYS A 27 37.30 23.73 -16.90
CA CYS A 27 38.43 24.41 -16.26
C CYS A 27 39.79 23.74 -16.48
N LEU A 28 39.82 22.47 -16.92
CA LEU A 28 41.07 21.69 -17.12
C LEU A 28 41.13 20.96 -18.48
N PRO A 29 40.92 21.65 -19.62
CA PRO A 29 40.68 21.00 -20.90
C PRO A 29 41.85 20.22 -21.53
N VAL A 30 43.10 20.33 -21.04
CA VAL A 30 44.26 19.71 -21.73
C VAL A 30 45.23 18.91 -20.85
N HIS A 31 45.31 19.09 -19.52
CA HIS A 31 46.31 18.38 -18.69
C HIS A 31 45.81 18.08 -17.27
N ALA A 32 44.57 17.62 -17.11
CA ALA A 32 44.13 17.15 -15.81
C ALA A 32 44.89 15.86 -15.46
N LEU A 33 45.97 15.99 -14.68
CA LEU A 33 46.73 14.85 -14.20
C LEU A 33 45.76 13.88 -13.49
N PRO A 34 45.73 12.58 -13.84
CA PRO A 34 44.75 11.64 -13.32
C PRO A 34 44.65 11.61 -11.79
N HIS A 35 45.79 11.80 -11.09
CA HIS A 35 45.83 11.87 -9.63
C HIS A 35 45.18 13.14 -9.05
N VAL A 36 45.21 14.28 -9.75
CA VAL A 36 44.52 15.52 -9.33
C VAL A 36 43.01 15.37 -9.50
N VAL A 37 42.58 14.79 -10.62
CA VAL A 37 41.15 14.48 -10.84
C VAL A 37 40.66 13.49 -9.79
N ALA A 38 41.44 12.46 -9.48
CA ALA A 38 41.13 11.51 -8.41
C ALA A 38 41.06 12.19 -7.03
N ALA A 39 41.99 13.10 -6.71
CA ALA A 39 41.98 13.82 -5.45
C ALA A 39 40.78 14.76 -5.31
N ILE A 40 40.40 15.49 -6.36
CA ILE A 40 39.20 16.34 -6.37
C ILE A 40 37.94 15.48 -6.26
N ASN A 41 37.89 14.35 -6.98
CA ASN A 41 36.78 13.41 -6.91
C ASN A 41 36.63 12.82 -5.50
N ALA A 42 37.74 12.44 -4.86
CA ALA A 42 37.76 11.94 -3.48
C ALA A 42 37.41 13.04 -2.46
N PHE A 43 37.88 14.26 -2.64
CA PHE A 43 37.56 15.38 -1.75
C PHE A 43 36.07 15.75 -1.79
N LEU A 44 35.47 15.74 -2.98
CA LEU A 44 34.04 15.95 -3.17
C LEU A 44 33.21 14.70 -2.88
N ASP A 45 33.87 13.56 -2.60
CA ASP A 45 33.19 12.34 -2.26
C ASP A 45 32.69 12.36 -0.82
N CYS A 46 31.45 12.82 -0.64
CA CYS A 46 30.84 12.86 0.68
C CYS A 46 30.30 11.50 1.16
N VAL A 47 30.69 10.36 0.56
CA VAL A 47 30.20 9.01 0.92
C VAL A 47 30.33 8.71 2.41
N ASP A 48 31.33 9.28 3.09
CA ASP A 48 31.50 9.11 4.55
C ASP A 48 30.40 9.73 5.41
N LEU A 49 29.68 10.71 4.88
CA LEU A 49 28.58 11.39 5.57
C LEU A 49 27.24 10.65 5.41
N TRP A 50 27.16 9.65 4.53
CA TRP A 50 25.91 8.98 4.20
C TRP A 50 25.80 7.61 4.88
N THR A 51 24.69 7.42 5.58
CA THR A 51 24.23 6.07 5.92
C THR A 51 23.52 5.46 4.71
N LEU A 52 23.54 4.14 4.58
CA LEU A 52 22.82 3.46 3.48
C LEU A 52 21.32 3.82 3.44
N PRO A 53 20.58 3.85 4.58
CA PRO A 53 19.20 4.33 4.58
C PRO A 53 19.04 5.77 4.08
N ASP A 54 19.96 6.69 4.42
CA ASP A 54 19.88 8.10 4.01
C ASP A 54 20.21 8.29 2.52
N ALA A 55 21.19 7.55 2.00
CA ALA A 55 21.53 7.56 0.58
C ALA A 55 20.33 7.14 -0.29
N VAL A 56 19.60 6.12 0.16
CA VAL A 56 18.37 5.65 -0.50
C VAL A 56 17.26 6.71 -0.49
N LYS A 57 17.19 7.60 0.51
CA LYS A 57 16.20 8.69 0.56
C LYS A 57 16.37 9.68 -0.60
N LEU A 58 17.61 9.87 -1.07
CA LEU A 58 17.91 10.76 -2.20
C LEU A 58 17.52 10.14 -3.56
N GLY A 59 17.36 8.82 -3.64
CA GLY A 59 17.01 8.13 -4.88
C GLY A 59 18.12 8.10 -5.93
N SER A 60 19.35 8.47 -5.58
CA SER A 60 20.50 8.41 -6.49
C SER A 60 21.10 7.01 -6.50
N GLU A 61 20.88 6.30 -7.60
CA GLU A 61 21.42 4.97 -7.85
C GLU A 61 22.93 4.87 -7.66
N ARG A 62 23.68 5.83 -8.21
CA ARG A 62 25.15 5.88 -8.11
C ARG A 62 25.63 6.10 -6.67
N LEU A 63 24.92 6.94 -5.91
CA LEU A 63 25.27 7.15 -4.50
C LEU A 63 25.02 5.88 -3.69
N VAL A 64 23.91 5.19 -3.95
CA VAL A 64 23.58 3.92 -3.29
C VAL A 64 24.65 2.87 -3.57
N ASP A 65 25.10 2.71 -4.82
CA ASP A 65 26.16 1.75 -5.20
C ASP A 65 27.47 1.99 -4.43
N ARG A 66 27.87 3.26 -4.30
CA ARG A 66 29.09 3.62 -3.58
C ARG A 66 28.98 3.40 -2.08
N VAL A 67 27.81 3.73 -1.50
CA VAL A 67 27.57 3.51 -0.06
C VAL A 67 27.45 2.02 0.25
N MET A 68 26.84 1.21 -0.63
CA MET A 68 26.82 -0.26 -0.49
C MET A 68 28.24 -0.83 -0.50
N ALA A 69 29.07 -0.46 -1.49
CA ALA A 69 30.46 -0.92 -1.57
C ALA A 69 31.26 -0.57 -0.30
N LYS A 70 31.02 0.61 0.29
CA LYS A 70 31.61 1.00 1.57
C LYS A 70 31.13 0.09 2.71
N VAL A 71 29.83 -0.11 2.86
CA VAL A 71 29.26 -0.96 3.93
C VAL A 71 29.77 -2.40 3.82
N ASP A 72 29.89 -2.91 2.60
CA ASP A 72 30.38 -4.26 2.34
C ASP A 72 31.87 -4.39 2.70
N ALA A 73 32.68 -3.38 2.37
CA ALA A 73 34.11 -3.33 2.68
C ALA A 73 34.43 -3.05 4.16
N ASP A 74 33.47 -2.51 4.93
CA ASP A 74 33.68 -2.19 6.34
C ASP A 74 33.84 -3.47 7.17
N SER A 75 35.06 -3.68 7.68
CA SER A 75 35.41 -4.82 8.54
C SER A 75 34.95 -4.65 9.98
N THR A 76 34.50 -3.46 10.38
CA THR A 76 34.02 -3.19 11.74
C THR A 76 32.59 -3.66 11.97
N LEU A 77 31.80 -3.78 10.90
CA LEU A 77 30.41 -4.24 10.96
C LEU A 77 30.33 -5.76 10.94
N THR A 78 29.56 -6.33 11.86
CA THR A 78 29.25 -7.76 11.84
C THR A 78 28.31 -8.11 10.68
N GLY A 79 28.21 -9.40 10.33
CA GLY A 79 27.26 -9.85 9.31
C GLY A 79 25.81 -9.51 9.65
N GLU A 80 25.44 -9.57 10.94
CA GLU A 80 24.11 -9.20 11.42
C GLU A 80 23.86 -7.68 11.31
N ASP A 81 24.86 -6.85 11.63
CA ASP A 81 24.75 -5.40 11.49
C ASP A 81 24.54 -4.99 10.03
N LYS A 82 25.29 -5.61 9.11
CA LYS A 82 25.13 -5.40 7.67
C LYS A 82 23.72 -5.82 7.24
N LEU A 83 23.25 -6.99 7.67
CA LEU A 83 21.91 -7.49 7.35
C LEU A 83 20.80 -6.52 7.80
N GLU A 84 20.85 -6.02 9.04
CA GLU A 84 19.85 -5.07 9.55
C GLU A 84 19.93 -3.71 8.84
N LEU A 85 21.13 -3.23 8.47
CA LEU A 85 21.32 -2.01 7.67
C LEU A 85 20.68 -2.14 6.29
N TYR A 86 20.95 -3.24 5.58
CA TYR A 86 20.33 -3.53 4.28
C TYR A 86 18.82 -3.72 4.39
N HIS A 87 18.34 -4.43 5.42
CA HIS A 87 16.90 -4.60 5.67
C HIS A 87 16.23 -3.24 5.87
N ARG A 88 16.80 -2.33 6.66
CA ARG A 88 16.25 -0.97 6.83
C ARG A 88 16.31 -0.14 5.56
N ALA A 89 17.40 -0.24 4.80
CA ALA A 89 17.56 0.47 3.53
C ALA A 89 16.54 0.03 2.48
N LEU A 90 16.11 -1.25 2.48
CA LEU A 90 15.10 -1.81 1.59
C LEU A 90 13.66 -1.31 1.85
N MET A 91 13.35 -0.90 3.09
CA MET A 91 11.98 -0.55 3.49
C MET A 91 11.39 0.61 2.70
N ARG A 92 12.12 1.72 2.60
CA ARG A 92 11.67 2.94 1.91
C ARG A 92 11.52 2.78 0.40
N PRO A 93 12.50 2.23 -0.35
CA PRO A 93 12.34 2.05 -1.79
C PRO A 93 11.24 1.03 -2.10
N ALA A 94 11.06 -0.01 -1.28
CA ALA A 94 9.90 -0.92 -1.40
C ALA A 94 8.58 -0.18 -1.19
N ALA A 95 8.48 0.67 -0.15
CA ALA A 95 7.31 1.50 0.13
C ALA A 95 6.94 2.47 -1.01
N MET A 96 7.96 2.94 -1.73
CA MET A 96 7.84 3.91 -2.81
C MET A 96 7.67 3.26 -4.21
N GLY A 97 7.78 1.92 -4.32
CA GLY A 97 7.77 1.26 -5.63
C GLY A 97 9.05 1.49 -6.46
N ASN A 98 10.18 1.80 -5.82
CA ASN A 98 11.44 2.04 -6.54
C ASN A 98 12.16 0.72 -6.84
N LEU A 99 11.68 0.01 -7.87
CA LEU A 99 12.23 -1.26 -8.31
C LEU A 99 13.75 -1.23 -8.59
N PRO A 100 14.32 -0.23 -9.29
CA PRO A 100 15.77 -0.18 -9.56
C PRO A 100 16.65 -0.20 -8.31
N ILE A 101 16.25 0.51 -7.25
CA ILE A 101 17.02 0.53 -5.99
C ILE A 101 16.80 -0.76 -5.20
N VAL A 102 15.56 -1.30 -5.18
CA VAL A 102 15.27 -2.58 -4.53
C VAL A 102 16.09 -3.72 -5.15
N GLN A 103 16.16 -3.78 -6.49
CA GLN A 103 16.95 -4.78 -7.21
C GLN A 103 18.44 -4.73 -6.85
N ARG A 104 18.99 -3.52 -6.73
CA ARG A 104 20.39 -3.31 -6.35
C ARG A 104 20.68 -3.77 -4.93
N LEU A 105 19.89 -3.30 -3.97
CA LEU A 105 20.03 -3.69 -2.56
C LEU A 105 19.89 -5.20 -2.38
N HIS A 106 18.92 -5.83 -3.06
CA HIS A 106 18.73 -7.28 -3.02
C HIS A 106 19.88 -8.05 -3.71
N GLY A 107 20.47 -7.49 -4.78
CA GLY A 107 21.61 -8.10 -5.46
C GLY A 107 22.86 -8.21 -4.59
N HIS A 108 23.09 -7.24 -3.69
CA HIS A 108 24.19 -7.27 -2.74
C HIS A 108 23.91 -8.14 -1.51
N ASN A 109 22.69 -8.05 -0.96
CA ASN A 109 22.31 -8.80 0.23
C ASN A 109 20.88 -9.39 0.09
N PRO A 110 20.76 -10.61 -0.47
CA PRO A 110 19.46 -11.25 -0.66
C PRO A 110 18.71 -11.54 0.64
N ASP A 111 19.45 -11.91 1.69
CA ASP A 111 18.90 -12.33 2.99
C ASP A 111 18.23 -11.18 3.75
N ALA A 112 18.54 -9.93 3.38
CA ALA A 112 17.90 -8.74 3.93
C ALA A 112 16.42 -8.61 3.54
N MET A 113 15.95 -9.42 2.59
CA MET A 113 14.56 -9.44 2.12
C MET A 113 13.62 -10.11 3.14
N GLY A 114 13.17 -9.34 4.13
CA GLY A 114 12.24 -9.80 5.16
C GLY A 114 10.77 -9.57 4.82
N ILE A 115 9.85 -10.32 5.47
CA ILE A 115 8.38 -10.22 5.27
C ILE A 115 7.85 -8.79 5.32
N ASN A 116 8.48 -7.93 6.13
CA ASN A 116 8.14 -6.52 6.18
C ASN A 116 8.34 -5.86 4.82
N VAL A 117 9.51 -6.01 4.17
CA VAL A 117 9.80 -5.40 2.87
C VAL A 117 8.73 -5.76 1.83
N ALA A 118 8.25 -7.02 1.81
CA ALA A 118 7.15 -7.42 0.93
C ALA A 118 5.81 -6.77 1.29
N VAL A 119 5.49 -6.63 2.58
CA VAL A 119 4.30 -5.87 3.00
C VAL A 119 4.39 -4.40 2.55
N TYR A 120 5.56 -3.77 2.65
CA TYR A 120 5.75 -2.39 2.18
C TYR A 120 5.66 -2.28 0.65
N ALA A 121 6.20 -3.25 -0.08
CA ALA A 121 6.03 -3.33 -1.53
C ALA A 121 4.56 -3.52 -1.93
N ALA A 122 3.82 -4.38 -1.23
CA ALA A 122 2.37 -4.50 -1.39
C ALA A 122 1.64 -3.19 -1.11
N MET A 123 2.09 -2.43 -0.12
CA MET A 123 1.55 -1.10 0.16
C MET A 123 1.86 -0.07 -0.92
N SER A 124 3.01 -0.18 -1.59
CA SER A 124 3.31 0.71 -2.71
C SER A 124 2.28 0.58 -3.84
N GLY A 125 1.75 -0.63 -4.05
CA GLY A 125 0.86 -0.96 -5.17
C GLY A 125 1.57 -0.94 -6.52
N ASP A 126 2.91 -0.98 -6.54
CA ASP A 126 3.69 -0.99 -7.78
C ASP A 126 3.74 -2.39 -8.40
N LEU A 127 3.03 -2.58 -9.52
CA LEU A 127 2.89 -3.88 -10.20
C LEU A 127 4.21 -4.50 -10.65
N PRO A 128 5.16 -3.76 -11.28
CA PRO A 128 6.47 -4.30 -11.63
C PRO A 128 7.23 -4.82 -10.42
N LEU A 129 7.20 -4.09 -9.29
CA LEU A 129 7.84 -4.54 -8.05
C LEU A 129 7.18 -5.80 -7.49
N LEU A 130 5.85 -5.87 -7.48
CA LEU A 130 5.13 -7.06 -7.03
C LEU A 130 5.42 -8.30 -7.88
N LYS A 131 5.43 -8.16 -9.21
CA LYS A 131 5.81 -9.25 -10.13
C LYS A 131 7.25 -9.69 -9.91
N TRP A 132 8.15 -8.75 -9.66
CA TRP A 132 9.54 -9.06 -9.38
C TRP A 132 9.69 -9.83 -8.06
N LEU A 133 8.99 -9.39 -7.01
CA LEU A 133 8.99 -10.08 -5.71
C LEU A 133 8.37 -11.48 -5.79
N SER A 134 7.28 -11.67 -6.54
CA SER A 134 6.66 -12.99 -6.68
C SER A 134 7.60 -14.00 -7.36
N LEU A 135 8.49 -13.53 -8.24
CA LEU A 135 9.47 -14.36 -8.93
C LEU A 135 10.70 -14.67 -8.06
N LYS A 136 11.17 -13.72 -7.25
CA LYS A 136 12.39 -13.87 -6.45
C LYS A 136 12.16 -14.49 -5.08
N THR A 137 11.02 -14.20 -4.48
CA THR A 137 10.70 -14.60 -3.10
C THR A 137 9.24 -15.04 -3.00
N PRO A 138 8.86 -16.17 -3.63
CA PRO A 138 7.48 -16.66 -3.63
C PRO A 138 6.99 -17.01 -2.22
N GLU A 139 7.91 -17.44 -1.34
CA GLU A 139 7.62 -17.82 0.06
C GLU A 139 6.97 -16.69 0.87
N MET A 140 7.25 -15.43 0.50
CA MET A 140 6.69 -14.26 1.17
C MET A 140 5.19 -14.09 0.89
N PHE A 141 4.71 -14.56 -0.27
CA PHE A 141 3.30 -14.54 -0.68
C PHE A 141 2.52 -15.77 -0.21
N THR A 142 3.16 -16.70 0.49
CA THR A 142 2.50 -17.89 1.07
C THR A 142 2.59 -17.92 2.59
N HIS A 143 3.00 -16.80 3.20
CA HIS A 143 3.32 -16.78 4.62
C HIS A 143 2.04 -16.87 5.48
N PRO A 144 1.91 -17.89 6.35
CA PRO A 144 0.64 -18.21 7.02
C PRO A 144 0.14 -17.16 8.02
N LEU A 145 1.03 -16.29 8.51
CA LEU A 145 0.68 -15.17 9.41
C LEU A 145 0.52 -13.83 8.69
N TYR A 146 1.05 -13.70 7.47
CA TYR A 146 1.17 -12.41 6.76
C TYR A 146 0.96 -12.63 5.26
N PRO A 147 -0.28 -12.81 4.80
CA PRO A 147 -0.55 -13.00 3.39
C PRO A 147 -0.37 -11.68 2.64
N VAL A 148 0.81 -11.49 2.04
CA VAL A 148 1.19 -10.29 1.28
C VAL A 148 0.26 -10.07 0.10
N GLU A 149 -0.20 -11.14 -0.53
CA GLU A 149 -1.17 -11.18 -1.63
C GLU A 149 -2.50 -10.51 -1.24
N HIS A 150 -2.99 -10.73 -0.01
CA HIS A 150 -4.20 -10.07 0.48
C HIS A 150 -3.97 -8.57 0.72
N VAL A 151 -2.81 -8.19 1.28
CA VAL A 151 -2.46 -6.77 1.48
C VAL A 151 -2.35 -6.04 0.14
N ALA A 152 -1.65 -6.64 -0.83
CA ALA A 152 -1.49 -6.09 -2.17
C ALA A 152 -2.84 -5.95 -2.88
N PHE A 153 -3.68 -6.99 -2.79
CA PHE A 153 -5.02 -6.97 -3.37
C PHE A 153 -5.88 -5.87 -2.77
N ASP A 154 -5.95 -5.77 -1.45
CA ASP A 154 -6.84 -4.82 -0.79
C ASP A 154 -6.46 -3.37 -1.15
N ILE A 155 -5.17 -3.07 -1.23
CA ILE A 155 -4.65 -1.74 -1.56
C ILE A 155 -4.89 -1.42 -3.04
N ALA A 156 -4.58 -2.35 -3.94
CA ALA A 156 -4.86 -2.18 -5.37
C ALA A 156 -6.36 -2.01 -5.63
N ALA A 157 -7.19 -2.85 -5.01
CA ALA A 157 -8.64 -2.82 -5.17
C ALA A 157 -9.27 -1.53 -4.62
N ALA A 158 -8.81 -1.04 -3.47
CA ALA A 158 -9.26 0.24 -2.93
C ALA A 158 -8.85 1.44 -3.79
N ARG A 159 -7.70 1.38 -4.48
CA ARG A 159 -7.27 2.42 -5.43
C ARG A 159 -7.95 2.31 -6.79
N GLY A 160 -8.50 1.14 -7.12
CA GLY A 160 -9.08 0.87 -8.43
C GLY A 160 -8.01 0.52 -9.46
N ASP A 161 -6.84 0.07 -9.01
CA ASP A 161 -5.78 -0.43 -9.88
C ASP A 161 -6.18 -1.79 -10.45
N PHE A 162 -6.81 -1.73 -11.62
CA PHE A 162 -7.40 -2.89 -12.29
C PHE A 162 -6.34 -3.89 -12.71
N GLU A 163 -5.18 -3.43 -13.20
CA GLU A 163 -4.12 -4.27 -13.73
C GLU A 163 -3.49 -5.13 -12.62
N THR A 164 -3.21 -4.53 -11.47
CA THR A 164 -2.66 -5.24 -10.32
C THR A 164 -3.65 -6.25 -9.76
N VAL A 165 -4.93 -5.89 -9.69
CA VAL A 165 -5.98 -6.82 -9.22
C VAL A 165 -6.15 -8.00 -10.17
N GLN A 166 -6.20 -7.76 -11.48
CA GLN A 166 -6.27 -8.83 -12.48
C GLN A 166 -5.08 -9.78 -12.36
N TRP A 167 -3.87 -9.23 -12.20
CA TRP A 167 -2.67 -10.03 -12.02
C TRP A 167 -2.73 -10.88 -10.75
N LEU A 168 -3.16 -10.32 -9.62
CA LEU A 168 -3.27 -11.05 -8.35
C LEU A 168 -4.31 -12.18 -8.43
N VAL A 169 -5.50 -11.89 -8.97
CA VAL A 169 -6.58 -12.89 -9.13
C VAL A 169 -6.16 -14.02 -10.07
N ALA A 170 -5.44 -13.69 -11.16
CA ALA A 170 -4.92 -14.69 -12.09
C ALA A 170 -3.76 -15.51 -11.51
N THR A 171 -2.94 -14.92 -10.64
CA THR A 171 -1.76 -15.57 -10.05
C THR A 171 -2.14 -16.50 -8.89
N PHE A 172 -3.12 -16.11 -8.08
CA PHE A 172 -3.54 -16.86 -6.89
C PHE A 172 -4.98 -17.34 -7.03
N THR A 173 -5.17 -18.42 -7.80
CA THR A 173 -6.49 -18.97 -8.14
C THR A 173 -7.22 -19.61 -6.95
N ASP A 174 -6.47 -20.16 -6.01
CA ASP A 174 -7.01 -20.84 -4.82
C ASP A 174 -7.40 -19.86 -3.71
N THR A 175 -7.03 -18.60 -3.86
CA THR A 175 -7.26 -17.55 -2.88
C THR A 175 -8.65 -16.97 -3.04
N ALA A 176 -9.35 -16.81 -1.92
CA ALA A 176 -10.62 -16.14 -1.88
C ALA A 176 -10.46 -14.62 -1.70
N TRP A 177 -11.16 -13.84 -2.52
CA TRP A 177 -11.04 -12.39 -2.53
C TRP A 177 -12.28 -11.70 -1.94
N SER A 178 -12.07 -10.54 -1.33
CA SER A 178 -13.14 -9.73 -0.75
C SER A 178 -13.55 -8.59 -1.70
N LEU A 179 -14.85 -8.30 -1.77
CA LEU A 179 -15.34 -7.11 -2.47
C LEU A 179 -15.16 -5.82 -1.65
N ALA A 180 -14.89 -5.94 -0.35
CA ALA A 180 -14.89 -4.80 0.57
C ALA A 180 -13.88 -3.70 0.24
N PRO A 181 -12.62 -4.01 -0.15
CA PRO A 181 -11.66 -2.97 -0.51
C PRO A 181 -12.06 -2.19 -1.76
N ALA A 182 -12.51 -2.87 -2.82
CA ALA A 182 -13.02 -2.20 -4.03
C ALA A 182 -14.25 -1.33 -3.74
N ALA A 183 -15.14 -1.81 -2.87
CA ALA A 183 -16.31 -1.06 -2.42
C ALA A 183 -15.93 0.15 -1.55
N LEU A 184 -14.89 0.03 -0.74
CA LEU A 184 -14.32 1.12 0.07
C LEU A 184 -13.76 2.24 -0.80
N GLY A 185 -13.12 1.90 -1.93
CA GLY A 185 -12.61 2.85 -2.91
C GLY A 185 -13.67 3.48 -3.80
N GLY A 186 -14.89 2.93 -3.81
CA GLY A 186 -15.96 3.36 -4.69
C GLY A 186 -15.82 2.86 -6.14
N ASN A 187 -14.97 1.86 -6.37
CA ASN A 187 -14.60 1.35 -7.70
C ASN A 187 -15.65 0.36 -8.22
N LEU A 188 -16.80 0.89 -8.66
CA LEU A 188 -17.94 0.06 -9.08
C LEU A 188 -17.60 -0.92 -10.20
N GLU A 189 -16.85 -0.50 -11.22
CA GLU A 189 -16.47 -1.38 -12.33
C GLU A 189 -15.57 -2.54 -11.88
N LEU A 190 -14.66 -2.27 -10.94
CA LEU A 190 -13.85 -3.32 -10.34
C LEU A 190 -14.68 -4.27 -9.46
N VAL A 191 -15.66 -3.73 -8.71
CA VAL A 191 -16.60 -4.55 -7.92
C VAL A 191 -17.40 -5.50 -8.81
N LYS A 192 -17.91 -5.01 -9.96
CA LYS A 192 -18.58 -5.86 -10.96
C LYS A 192 -17.65 -6.94 -11.49
N TRP A 193 -16.44 -6.55 -11.90
CA TRP A 193 -15.47 -7.47 -12.46
C TRP A 193 -15.11 -8.58 -11.46
N LEU A 194 -14.79 -8.22 -10.21
CA LEU A 194 -14.50 -9.17 -9.14
C LEU A 194 -15.69 -10.10 -8.88
N HIS A 195 -16.91 -9.59 -8.92
CA HIS A 195 -18.11 -10.41 -8.73
C HIS A 195 -18.28 -11.51 -9.79
N GLU A 196 -17.89 -11.22 -11.03
CA GLU A 196 -18.02 -12.15 -12.15
C GLU A 196 -16.81 -13.09 -12.32
N HIS A 197 -15.60 -12.62 -11.97
CA HIS A 197 -14.35 -13.28 -12.37
C HIS A 197 -13.50 -13.79 -11.20
N ALA A 198 -13.76 -13.39 -9.96
CA ALA A 198 -12.96 -13.80 -8.80
C ALA A 198 -13.69 -14.82 -7.93
N ASN A 199 -12.91 -15.71 -7.29
CA ASN A 199 -13.41 -16.59 -6.24
C ASN A 199 -13.72 -15.75 -4.98
N ILE A 200 -14.98 -15.42 -4.74
CA ILE A 200 -15.42 -14.65 -3.58
C ILE A 200 -15.92 -15.62 -2.51
N ASP A 201 -15.17 -15.79 -1.43
CA ASP A 201 -15.62 -16.59 -0.28
C ASP A 201 -16.65 -15.79 0.55
N GLU A 202 -17.83 -16.37 0.72
CA GLU A 202 -18.94 -15.83 1.50
C GLU A 202 -18.67 -15.88 3.01
N MET A 203 -17.69 -16.68 3.46
CA MET A 203 -17.39 -16.97 4.87
C MET A 203 -15.92 -16.72 5.22
N GLN A 204 -15.38 -15.55 4.86
CA GLN A 204 -14.01 -15.22 5.23
C GLN A 204 -13.80 -15.27 6.75
N ARG A 205 -12.92 -16.17 7.19
CA ARG A 205 -12.21 -16.01 8.45
C ARG A 205 -11.42 -14.71 8.32
N ASN A 206 -11.83 -13.68 9.04
CA ASN A 206 -11.09 -12.43 9.23
C ASN A 206 -9.68 -12.74 9.77
N ARG A 207 -8.76 -13.12 8.89
CA ARG A 207 -7.32 -13.08 9.16
C ARG A 207 -6.85 -11.75 8.60
N THR A 208 -6.70 -10.80 9.52
CA THR A 208 -5.83 -9.61 9.42
C THR A 208 -6.15 -8.50 8.41
N GLY A 209 -6.85 -8.75 7.29
CA GLY A 209 -7.05 -7.80 6.18
C GLY A 209 -7.93 -6.57 6.48
N GLU A 210 -9.19 -6.76 6.88
CA GLU A 210 -10.16 -5.66 7.03
C GLU A 210 -9.73 -4.55 8.02
N SER A 211 -9.03 -4.94 9.09
CA SER A 211 -8.56 -4.00 10.11
C SER A 211 -7.38 -3.15 9.66
N MET A 212 -6.55 -3.68 8.76
CA MET A 212 -5.34 -3.00 8.27
C MET A 212 -5.70 -2.00 7.17
N VAL A 213 -6.57 -2.39 6.25
CA VAL A 213 -7.01 -1.56 5.12
C VAL A 213 -7.75 -0.31 5.59
N GLY A 214 -8.68 -0.47 6.54
CA GLY A 214 -9.39 0.65 7.14
C GLY A 214 -8.46 1.64 7.87
N PHE A 215 -7.35 1.14 8.43
CA PHE A 215 -6.36 1.97 9.11
C PHE A 215 -5.40 2.66 8.13
N ILE A 216 -4.82 1.93 7.16
CA ILE A 216 -3.93 2.48 6.13
C ILE A 216 -4.63 3.58 5.33
N LEU A 217 -5.90 3.36 4.95
CA LEU A 217 -6.70 4.34 4.22
C LEU A 217 -7.24 5.47 5.10
N ALA A 218 -7.30 5.32 6.43
CA ALA A 218 -7.70 6.38 7.35
C ALA A 218 -6.55 7.30 7.74
N VAL A 219 -5.32 6.77 7.89
CA VAL A 219 -4.15 7.56 8.29
C VAL A 219 -3.54 8.30 7.09
N GLY A 220 -3.86 7.89 5.86
CA GLY A 220 -3.32 8.48 4.64
C GLY A 220 -1.87 8.04 4.43
N HIS A 221 -1.59 7.49 3.25
CA HIS A 221 -0.30 6.89 2.88
C HIS A 221 0.92 7.74 3.29
N ARG A 222 0.84 9.06 3.12
CA ARG A 222 1.98 9.97 3.26
C ARG A 222 2.44 10.18 4.70
N HIS A 223 1.52 10.25 5.66
CA HIS A 223 1.84 10.37 7.08
C HIS A 223 2.17 9.01 7.69
N PHE A 224 1.49 7.97 7.21
CA PHE A 224 1.74 6.61 7.67
C PHE A 224 3.17 6.16 7.36
N PHE A 225 3.67 6.38 6.14
CA PHE A 225 5.03 5.96 5.77
C PHE A 225 6.14 6.58 6.63
N GLY A 226 5.99 7.84 7.06
CA GLY A 226 6.97 8.50 7.93
C GLY A 226 7.03 7.83 9.31
N GLU A 227 5.87 7.55 9.91
CA GLU A 227 5.78 6.92 11.23
C GLU A 227 6.11 5.41 11.20
N LEU A 228 5.89 4.74 10.06
CA LEU A 228 6.10 3.30 9.89
C LEU A 228 7.58 2.93 9.67
N LEU A 229 8.32 3.77 8.93
CA LEU A 229 9.76 3.58 8.70
C LEU A 229 10.57 3.62 10.00
N ASP A 230 10.07 4.31 11.03
CA ASP A 230 10.78 4.50 12.29
C ASP A 230 10.48 3.42 13.35
N ASP A 231 9.40 2.63 13.22
CA ASP A 231 9.01 1.67 14.26
C ASP A 231 8.48 0.31 13.75
N LYS A 232 9.41 -0.64 13.58
CA LYS A 232 9.17 -2.06 13.23
C LYS A 232 8.14 -2.75 14.15
N ARG A 233 8.03 -2.34 15.41
CA ARG A 233 7.09 -2.97 16.37
C ARG A 233 5.65 -2.51 16.15
N LYS A 234 5.42 -1.25 15.79
CA LYS A 234 4.07 -0.75 15.50
C LYS A 234 3.42 -1.46 14.32
N VAL A 235 4.16 -1.74 13.25
CA VAL A 235 3.68 -2.53 12.10
C VAL A 235 3.18 -3.89 12.57
N LEU A 236 4.03 -4.61 13.29
CA LEU A 236 3.78 -5.99 13.74
C LEU A 236 2.67 -6.04 14.81
N ASP A 237 2.61 -5.07 15.71
CA ASP A 237 1.58 -5.01 16.74
C ASP A 237 0.22 -4.58 16.19
N ASN A 238 0.19 -3.75 15.14
CA ASN A 238 -1.04 -3.43 14.41
C ASN A 238 -1.54 -4.63 13.61
N LEU A 239 -0.64 -5.38 12.95
CA LEU A 239 -0.97 -6.65 12.29
C LEU A 239 -1.59 -7.66 13.28
N LYS A 240 -1.01 -7.78 14.49
CA LYS A 240 -1.53 -8.65 15.55
C LYS A 240 -2.87 -8.18 16.11
N ARG A 241 -3.07 -6.86 16.29
CA ARG A 241 -4.33 -6.28 16.80
C ARG A 241 -5.51 -6.47 15.84
N GLY A 242 -5.26 -6.47 14.53
CA GLY A 242 -6.28 -6.70 13.50
C GLY A 242 -6.83 -8.12 13.44
N SER A 243 -6.15 -9.10 14.06
CA SER A 243 -6.55 -10.51 14.04
C SER A 243 -7.73 -10.86 14.97
N ARG A 244 -8.36 -9.86 15.61
CA ARG A 244 -9.51 -10.02 16.52
C ARG A 244 -10.87 -9.66 15.87
N GLY A 245 -10.95 -9.56 14.54
CA GLY A 245 -12.19 -9.30 13.82
C GLY A 245 -13.12 -10.52 13.81
N GLY A 246 -14.38 -10.35 14.20
CA GLY A 246 -15.41 -11.38 14.11
C GLY A 246 -15.69 -11.81 12.66
N ARG A 247 -16.34 -12.97 12.49
CA ARG A 247 -16.85 -13.42 11.18
C ARG A 247 -17.93 -12.46 10.70
N THR A 248 -17.67 -11.73 9.64
CA THR A 248 -18.69 -11.02 8.88
C THR A 248 -18.70 -11.58 7.46
N PRO A 249 -19.88 -11.89 6.88
CA PRO A 249 -19.96 -12.25 5.48
C PRO A 249 -19.31 -11.15 4.62
N SER A 250 -18.55 -11.55 3.60
CA SER A 250 -17.77 -10.62 2.76
C SER A 250 -18.63 -9.53 2.12
N THR A 251 -19.91 -9.84 1.87
CA THR A 251 -20.91 -8.91 1.34
C THR A 251 -21.27 -7.80 2.32
N THR A 252 -21.46 -8.16 3.59
CA THR A 252 -21.85 -7.19 4.62
C THR A 252 -20.71 -6.22 4.88
N ALA A 253 -19.47 -6.72 4.84
CA ALA A 253 -18.27 -5.90 4.91
C ALA A 253 -18.15 -4.94 3.72
N ALA A 254 -18.50 -5.36 2.50
CA ALA A 254 -18.47 -4.50 1.32
C ALA A 254 -19.52 -3.39 1.38
N MET A 255 -20.74 -3.68 1.86
CA MET A 255 -21.75 -2.65 2.09
C MET A 255 -21.32 -1.70 3.22
N ASP A 256 -20.78 -2.22 4.32
CA ASP A 256 -20.26 -1.42 5.43
C ASP A 256 -19.12 -0.49 4.98
N ALA A 257 -18.24 -0.97 4.11
CA ALA A 257 -17.12 -0.23 3.55
C ALA A 257 -17.61 0.90 2.62
N ALA A 258 -18.49 0.61 1.66
CA ALA A 258 -19.06 1.61 0.77
C ALA A 258 -19.85 2.68 1.54
N ALA A 259 -20.62 2.28 2.56
CA ALA A 259 -21.37 3.19 3.42
C ALA A 259 -20.45 4.12 4.24
N SER A 260 -19.29 3.62 4.68
CA SER A 260 -18.33 4.41 5.47
C SER A 260 -17.68 5.56 4.69
N LYS A 261 -17.70 5.50 3.36
CA LYS A 261 -17.15 6.52 2.46
C LYS A 261 -18.23 7.24 1.63
N GLY A 262 -19.50 6.88 1.82
CA GLY A 262 -20.60 7.51 1.13
C GLY A 262 -20.77 7.07 -0.33
N HIS A 263 -20.25 5.91 -0.72
CA HIS A 263 -20.32 5.40 -2.09
C HIS A 263 -21.70 4.76 -2.37
N LEU A 264 -22.70 5.63 -2.57
CA LEU A 264 -24.09 5.24 -2.78
C LEU A 264 -24.30 4.39 -4.04
N HIS A 265 -23.57 4.67 -5.13
CA HIS A 265 -23.65 3.91 -6.38
C HIS A 265 -23.21 2.45 -6.21
N VAL A 266 -22.15 2.21 -5.42
CA VAL A 266 -21.71 0.85 -5.07
C VAL A 266 -22.74 0.15 -4.18
N LEU A 267 -23.30 0.83 -3.18
CA LEU A 267 -24.35 0.28 -2.33
C LEU A 267 -25.60 -0.14 -3.10
N GLN A 268 -26.03 0.69 -4.05
CA GLN A 268 -27.17 0.38 -4.91
C GLN A 268 -26.93 -0.88 -5.74
N TRP A 269 -25.73 -1.00 -6.32
CA TRP A 269 -25.38 -2.16 -7.11
C TRP A 269 -25.24 -3.43 -6.26
N LEU A 270 -24.50 -3.37 -5.15
CA LEU A 270 -24.34 -4.50 -4.22
C LEU A 270 -25.69 -5.00 -3.70
N SER A 271 -26.58 -4.05 -3.37
CA SER A 271 -27.91 -4.38 -2.87
C SER A 271 -28.88 -4.90 -3.94
N ALA A 272 -28.65 -4.63 -5.22
CA ALA A 272 -29.48 -5.13 -6.31
C ALA A 272 -29.03 -6.53 -6.79
N ASN A 273 -27.74 -6.83 -6.66
CA ASN A 273 -27.15 -8.06 -7.18
C ASN A 273 -26.87 -9.12 -6.09
N ARG A 274 -27.04 -8.79 -4.79
CA ARG A 274 -26.82 -9.74 -3.68
C ARG A 274 -27.97 -9.72 -2.67
N GLN A 275 -28.24 -10.88 -2.07
CA GLN A 275 -29.41 -11.13 -1.20
C GLN A 275 -29.17 -10.82 0.29
N GLU A 276 -27.91 -10.63 0.71
CA GLU A 276 -27.52 -10.63 2.13
C GLU A 276 -27.89 -9.35 2.92
N GLY A 277 -28.46 -8.33 2.27
CA GLY A 277 -28.88 -7.09 2.92
C GLY A 277 -27.72 -6.31 3.55
N PHE A 278 -28.04 -5.23 4.27
CA PHE A 278 -27.05 -4.39 4.96
C PHE A 278 -27.14 -4.60 6.49
N SER A 279 -26.06 -4.35 7.22
CA SER A 279 -26.00 -4.55 8.67
C SER A 279 -26.32 -3.27 9.47
N ALA A 280 -26.54 -3.42 10.77
CA ALA A 280 -26.56 -2.27 11.70
C ALA A 280 -25.24 -1.48 11.69
N VAL A 281 -24.12 -2.11 11.33
CA VAL A 281 -22.80 -1.46 11.20
C VAL A 281 -22.79 -0.52 9.99
N THR A 282 -23.50 -0.85 8.91
CA THR A 282 -23.64 -0.01 7.70
C THR A 282 -24.18 1.37 8.05
N VAL A 283 -25.30 1.40 8.80
CA VAL A 283 -25.95 2.65 9.23
C VAL A 283 -25.02 3.44 10.17
N LYS A 284 -24.38 2.76 11.13
CA LYS A 284 -23.44 3.40 12.08
C LYS A 284 -22.25 4.04 11.36
N ARG A 285 -21.68 3.36 10.35
CA ARG A 285 -20.55 3.86 9.56
C ARG A 285 -20.96 5.05 8.69
N ALA A 286 -22.12 5.00 8.03
CA ALA A 286 -22.65 6.13 7.27
C ALA A 286 -22.93 7.35 8.16
N LEU A 287 -23.48 7.14 9.36
CA LEU A 287 -23.69 8.20 10.36
C LEU A 287 -22.37 8.83 10.79
N LYS A 288 -21.36 8.01 11.15
CA LYS A 288 -20.05 8.51 11.56
C LYS A 288 -19.35 9.30 10.44
N GLY A 289 -19.54 8.89 9.19
CA GLY A 289 -19.01 9.60 8.02
C GLY A 289 -19.84 10.82 7.58
N GLY A 290 -20.99 11.10 8.20
CA GLY A 290 -21.87 12.20 7.81
C GLY A 290 -22.53 12.03 6.44
N HIS A 291 -22.63 10.80 5.94
CA HIS A 291 -23.11 10.50 4.59
C HIS A 291 -24.65 10.45 4.53
N LEU A 292 -25.28 11.62 4.61
CA LEU A 292 -26.74 11.79 4.66
C LEU A 292 -27.47 11.18 3.46
N HIS A 293 -26.87 11.22 2.26
CA HIS A 293 -27.45 10.62 1.06
C HIS A 293 -27.52 9.10 1.12
N VAL A 294 -26.53 8.45 1.73
CA VAL A 294 -26.56 7.00 2.00
C VAL A 294 -27.64 6.67 3.03
N LEU A 295 -27.76 7.45 4.10
CA LEU A 295 -28.79 7.25 5.13
C LEU A 295 -30.21 7.46 4.60
N ALA A 296 -30.41 8.47 3.76
CA ALA A 296 -31.69 8.72 3.08
C ALA A 296 -32.07 7.53 2.18
N TRP A 297 -31.10 6.98 1.44
CA TRP A 297 -31.33 5.80 0.62
C TRP A 297 -31.61 4.55 1.45
N LEU A 298 -30.82 4.29 2.50
CA LEU A 298 -31.05 3.17 3.43
C LEU A 298 -32.41 3.27 4.10
N SER A 299 -32.80 4.45 4.58
CA SER A 299 -34.11 4.71 5.18
C SER A 299 -35.25 4.43 4.20
N LYS A 300 -35.12 4.88 2.94
CA LYS A 300 -36.11 4.59 1.90
C LYS A 300 -36.21 3.09 1.62
N LYS A 301 -35.09 2.37 1.58
CA LYS A 301 -35.05 0.93 1.30
C LYS A 301 -35.61 0.10 2.46
N HIS A 302 -35.23 0.42 3.70
CA HIS A 302 -35.82 -0.17 4.91
C HIS A 302 -37.34 0.03 4.97
N PHE A 303 -37.81 1.23 4.65
CA PHE A 303 -39.24 1.54 4.61
C PHE A 303 -39.98 0.69 3.57
N THR A 304 -39.32 0.30 2.47
CA THR A 304 -39.88 -0.60 1.46
C THR A 304 -39.80 -2.09 1.80
N GLU A 305 -38.72 -2.57 2.43
CA GLU A 305 -38.63 -3.96 2.90
C GLU A 305 -39.70 -4.27 3.96
N LEU A 306 -40.03 -3.27 4.78
CA LEU A 306 -41.09 -3.36 5.78
C LEU A 306 -42.51 -3.32 5.23
N LEU A 307 -42.71 -2.85 4.00
CA LEU A 307 -44.02 -2.87 3.34
C LEU A 307 -44.43 -4.29 2.89
N TRP A 308 -43.47 -5.24 2.82
CA TRP A 308 -43.74 -6.62 2.40
C TRP A 308 -43.71 -7.65 3.53
N ASP A 309 -43.34 -7.26 4.75
CA ASP A 309 -43.51 -8.09 5.94
C ASP A 309 -44.94 -7.94 6.50
N LYS A 310 -45.78 -8.95 6.28
CA LYS A 310 -47.16 -9.00 6.81
C LYS A 310 -47.24 -9.04 8.34
N SER A 311 -46.10 -9.13 9.05
CA SER A 311 -46.02 -9.20 10.51
C SER A 311 -45.55 -7.90 11.19
N ALA A 312 -45.31 -6.82 10.44
CA ALA A 312 -44.83 -5.55 11.01
C ALA A 312 -45.85 -4.89 11.99
N PRO A 313 -45.42 -4.41 13.18
CA PRO A 313 -46.32 -3.87 14.20
C PRO A 313 -47.11 -2.64 13.74
N ARG A 314 -48.43 -2.61 14.05
CA ARG A 314 -49.37 -1.54 13.67
C ARG A 314 -48.95 -0.11 14.12
N GLN A 315 -48.02 0.01 15.06
CA GLN A 315 -47.59 1.30 15.63
C GLN A 315 -46.80 2.19 14.65
N TRP A 316 -46.23 1.63 13.57
CA TRP A 316 -45.56 2.42 12.53
C TRP A 316 -46.49 3.11 11.53
N TRP A 317 -47.77 2.70 11.46
CA TRP A 317 -48.77 3.36 10.61
C TRP A 317 -49.24 4.73 11.17
N SER A 318 -48.86 5.05 12.40
CA SER A 318 -49.21 6.28 13.12
C SER A 318 -48.55 7.53 12.53
N HIS A 319 -47.32 7.40 12.02
CA HIS A 319 -46.57 8.52 11.42
C HIS A 319 -47.12 8.95 10.04
N ARG A 320 -47.92 8.09 9.38
CA ARG A 320 -48.60 8.40 8.11
C ARG A 320 -49.66 9.50 8.24
N LYS A 321 -50.24 9.68 9.44
CA LYS A 321 -51.23 10.74 9.72
C LYS A 321 -50.59 12.12 9.94
N LEU A 322 -49.32 12.17 10.34
CA LEU A 322 -48.60 13.43 10.58
C LEU A 322 -48.11 14.09 9.29
N GLN A 323 -47.67 13.32 8.29
CA GLN A 323 -47.27 13.87 6.99
C GLN A 323 -48.45 14.31 6.09
N ARG A 324 -49.67 13.81 6.32
CA ARG A 324 -50.88 14.30 5.63
C ARG A 324 -51.44 15.60 6.20
N ARG A 325 -50.84 16.17 7.25
CA ARG A 325 -51.26 17.42 7.90
C ARG A 325 -50.28 18.59 7.67
N GLN A 326 -49.64 18.67 6.50
CA GLN A 326 -49.18 19.98 6.02
C GLN A 326 -50.33 20.65 5.24
N PRO A 327 -50.65 21.92 5.54
CA PRO A 327 -51.80 22.59 4.95
C PRO A 327 -51.57 22.79 3.46
N GLN A 328 -52.59 22.46 2.66
CA GLN A 328 -52.63 22.87 1.27
C GLN A 328 -52.49 24.40 1.20
N VAL A 329 -51.50 24.86 0.45
CA VAL A 329 -51.48 26.24 -0.05
C VAL A 329 -52.74 26.39 -0.89
N LYS A 330 -53.76 27.02 -0.32
CA LYS A 330 -54.93 27.47 -1.06
C LYS A 330 -54.45 28.58 -2.00
N ASN A 331 -54.49 28.31 -3.30
CA ASN A 331 -54.56 29.36 -4.30
C ASN A 331 -55.74 30.26 -3.94
N VAL A 332 -55.47 31.52 -3.64
CA VAL A 332 -56.47 32.58 -3.61
C VAL A 332 -56.31 33.33 -4.92
N LEU A 333 -57.37 33.19 -5.73
CA LEU A 333 -57.86 33.98 -6.86
C LEU A 333 -56.88 34.90 -7.60
#